data_AF-A0AAN8V0Y3-F1
#
_entry.id   AF-A0AAN8V0Y3-F1
#
_cell.length_a   1.000
_cell.length_b   1.000
_cell.length_c   1.000
_cell.angle_alpha   90.00
_cell.angle_beta   90.00
_cell.angle_gamma   90.00
#
_symmetry.space_group_name_H-M   'P 1'
#
loop_
_entity.id
_entity.type
_entity.pdbx_description
1 polymer ?
#
loop_
_entity_poly.entity_id
_entity_poly.type
_entity_poly.pdbx_seq_one_letter_code
_entity_poly.pdbx_strand_id
1 'polypeptide(L)'
;MDKNTKQDVLLYVAAAQKLLPNENRGLVDFSSHVDKVSEPGHYVIFWELSGEASEELLGKCCNILDTSFLDPAYIHSQKSKTIGPLELRIVKNGTFQKIRGRL
;
A
#
# COMPACT_ATOMS: atom_id res chain seq x y z
N MET A 1 -7.98 -5.64 -16.07
CA MET A 1 -8.62 -6.64 -15.19
C MET A 1 -8.05 -6.41 -13.80
N ASP A 2 -8.79 -5.75 -12.91
CA ASP A 2 -8.44 -5.76 -11.48
C ASP A 2 -8.77 -7.16 -10.95
N LYS A 3 -7.76 -8.02 -10.87
CA LYS A 3 -7.87 -9.39 -10.35
C LYS A 3 -7.39 -9.53 -8.90
N ASN A 4 -6.76 -8.50 -8.35
CA ASN A 4 -6.37 -8.48 -6.94
C ASN A 4 -7.61 -8.28 -6.08
N THR A 5 -7.97 -9.33 -5.35
CA THR A 5 -9.12 -9.31 -4.46
C THR A 5 -8.78 -8.45 -3.24
N LYS A 6 -9.78 -7.84 -2.58
CA LYS A 6 -9.56 -7.14 -1.29
C LYS A 6 -8.78 -7.99 -0.27
N GLN A 7 -8.90 -9.32 -0.38
CA GLN A 7 -8.19 -10.30 0.43
C GLN A 7 -6.68 -10.38 0.15
N ASP A 8 -6.26 -10.17 -1.11
CA ASP A 8 -4.85 -10.15 -1.50
C ASP A 8 -4.15 -8.92 -0.93
N VAL A 9 -4.80 -7.76 -1.03
CA VAL A 9 -4.31 -6.50 -0.44
C VAL A 9 -4.12 -6.64 1.07
N LEU A 10 -5.06 -7.28 1.78
CA LEU A 10 -4.95 -7.54 3.22
C LEU A 10 -3.72 -8.39 3.57
N LEU A 11 -3.43 -9.43 2.78
CA LEU A 11 -2.27 -10.30 3.02
C LEU A 11 -0.95 -9.54 2.84
N TYR A 12 -0.86 -8.71 1.81
CA TYR A 12 0.37 -7.96 1.50
C TYR A 12 0.63 -6.87 2.54
N VAL A 13 -0.43 -6.19 2.97
CA VAL A 13 -0.37 -5.22 4.07
C VAL A 13 0.06 -5.90 5.37
N ALA A 14 -0.50 -7.08 5.69
CA ALA A 14 -0.11 -7.83 6.88
C ALA A 14 1.37 -8.28 6.82
N ALA A 15 1.89 -8.64 5.64
CA ALA A 15 3.31 -8.97 5.47
C ALA A 15 4.21 -7.76 5.71
N ALA A 16 3.90 -6.60 5.12
CA ALA A 16 4.68 -5.38 5.27
C ALA A 16 4.59 -4.79 6.69
N GLN A 17 3.42 -4.90 7.35
CA GLN A 17 3.22 -4.45 8.73
C GLN A 17 4.14 -5.15 9.73
N LYS A 18 4.61 -6.37 9.46
CA LYS A 18 5.57 -7.08 10.32
C LYS A 18 6.92 -6.39 10.45
N LEU A 19 7.25 -5.47 9.53
CA LEU A 19 8.45 -4.64 9.65
C LEU A 19 8.27 -3.48 10.64
N LEU A 20 7.04 -3.12 11.01
CA LEU A 20 6.79 -2.05 11.97
C LEU A 20 7.11 -2.54 13.39
N PRO A 21 7.85 -1.77 14.20
CA PRO A 21 8.21 -2.18 15.55
C PRO A 21 6.99 -2.18 16.48
N ASN A 22 6.73 -3.32 17.12
CA ASN A 22 5.53 -3.61 17.94
C ASN A 22 5.26 -2.62 19.09
N GLU A 23 6.27 -1.91 19.60
CA GLU A 23 6.16 -1.22 20.89
C GLU A 23 5.71 0.25 20.81
N ASN A 24 5.71 0.89 19.64
CA ASN A 24 5.31 2.30 19.55
C ASN A 24 4.76 2.75 18.19
N ARG A 25 4.74 1.89 17.17
CA ARG A 25 4.42 2.26 15.79
C ARG A 25 3.68 1.11 15.13
N GLY A 26 2.42 1.33 14.79
CA GLY A 26 1.58 0.34 14.15
C GLY A 26 0.79 0.94 13.01
N LEU A 27 0.39 0.07 12.08
CA LEU A 27 -0.62 0.40 11.09
C LEU A 27 -1.98 0.49 11.79
N VAL A 28 -2.60 1.67 11.73
CA VAL A 28 -3.91 1.96 12.34
C VAL A 28 -5.03 1.56 11.39
N ASP A 29 -4.95 2.01 10.14
CA ASP A 29 -5.91 1.70 9.08
C ASP A 29 -5.22 1.90 7.72
N PHE A 30 -5.80 1.35 6.66
CA PHE A 30 -5.26 1.47 5.31
C PHE A 30 -6.35 1.49 4.24
N SER A 31 -6.00 2.01 3.07
CA SER A 31 -6.83 1.93 1.87
C SER A 31 -5.97 1.77 0.63
N SER A 32 -6.57 1.39 -0.48
CA SER A 32 -5.88 1.29 -1.78
C SER A 32 -6.67 2.00 -2.87
N HIS A 33 -5.94 2.48 -3.87
CA HIS A 33 -6.47 3.15 -5.04
C HIS A 33 -5.68 2.76 -6.28
N VAL A 34 -6.35 2.74 -7.44
CA VAL A 34 -5.69 2.59 -8.75
C VAL A 34 -5.61 3.97 -9.37
N ASP A 35 -4.41 4.56 -9.40
CA ASP A 35 -4.17 5.80 -10.10
C ASP A 35 -4.08 5.53 -11.60
N LYS A 36 -5.11 6.01 -12.33
CA LYS A 36 -5.20 5.93 -13.79
C LYS A 36 -4.89 7.27 -14.47
N VAL A 37 -4.59 8.31 -13.68
CA VAL A 37 -4.22 9.63 -14.19
C VAL A 37 -2.74 9.66 -14.54
N SER A 38 -1.92 8.96 -13.75
CA SER A 38 -0.51 8.72 -14.06
C SER A 38 -0.34 7.85 -15.31
N GLU A 39 0.75 8.04 -16.06
CA GLU A 39 1.11 7.26 -17.26
C GLU A 39 2.56 6.77 -17.15
N PRO A 40 2.81 5.46 -16.95
CA PRO A 40 1.81 4.40 -16.76
C PRO A 40 1.10 4.52 -15.41
N GLY A 41 -0.19 4.17 -15.36
CA GLY A 41 -0.96 4.14 -14.12
C GLY A 41 -0.40 3.12 -13.13
N HIS A 42 -0.72 3.25 -11.84
CA HIS A 42 -0.13 2.42 -10.78
C HIS A 42 -1.06 2.25 -9.56
N TYR A 43 -0.70 1.32 -8.67
CA TYR A 43 -1.39 1.16 -7.40
C TYR A 43 -0.82 2.11 -6.35
N VAL A 44 -1.71 2.76 -5.62
CA VAL A 44 -1.38 3.58 -4.45
C VAL A 44 -1.96 2.90 -3.21
N ILE A 45 -1.12 2.62 -2.23
CA ILE A 45 -1.52 2.13 -0.91
C ILE A 45 -1.36 3.28 0.08
N PHE A 46 -2.44 3.59 0.80
CA PHE A 46 -2.46 4.61 1.83
C PHE A 46 -2.38 3.94 3.20
N TRP A 47 -1.39 4.30 4.00
CA TRP A 47 -1.24 3.84 5.37
C TRP A 47 -1.44 4.97 6.36
N GLU A 48 -2.30 4.74 7.35
CA GLU A 48 -2.40 5.57 8.54
C GLU A 48 -1.61 4.90 9.66
N LEU A 49 -0.57 5.58 10.17
CA LEU A 49 0.29 5.05 11.21
C LEU A 49 -0.03 5.69 12.57
N SER A 50 0.21 4.96 13.66
CA SER A 50 0.10 5.49 15.03
C SER A 50 1.30 6.35 15.44
N GLY A 51 2.36 6.37 14.62
CA GLY A 51 3.56 7.17 14.82
C GLY A 51 4.37 7.29 13.53
N GLU A 52 5.42 8.12 13.56
CA GLU A 52 6.28 8.37 12.41
C GLU A 52 7.18 7.16 12.09
N ALA A 53 7.45 6.93 10.81
CA ALA A 53 8.37 5.90 10.31
C ALA A 53 9.44 6.56 9.43
N SER A 54 10.68 6.05 9.49
CA SER A 54 11.74 6.55 8.61
C SER A 54 11.46 6.18 7.16
N GLU A 55 11.93 7.01 6.23
CA GLU A 55 11.83 6.74 4.79
C GLU A 55 12.45 5.39 4.42
N GLU A 56 13.54 4.98 5.06
CA GLU A 56 14.15 3.67 4.86
C GLU A 56 13.20 2.51 5.21
N LEU A 57 12.52 2.61 6.36
CA LEU A 57 11.56 1.60 6.80
C LEU A 57 10.35 1.58 5.86
N LEU A 58 9.84 2.75 5.48
CA LEU A 58 8.73 2.87 4.54
C LEU A 58 9.08 2.33 3.16
N GLY A 59 10.31 2.55 2.68
CA GLY A 59 10.82 1.97 1.45
C GLY A 59 10.87 0.44 1.52
N LYS A 60 11.32 -0.13 2.64
CA LYS A 60 11.27 -1.60 2.85
C LYS A 60 9.83 -2.13 2.86
N CYS A 61 8.91 -1.44 3.51
CA CYS A 61 7.48 -1.77 3.48
C CYS A 61 6.90 -1.71 2.06
N CYS A 62 7.22 -0.66 1.30
CA CYS A 62 6.80 -0.49 -0.08
C CYS A 62 7.33 -1.63 -0.98
N ASN A 63 8.59 -2.02 -0.80
CA ASN A 63 9.18 -3.16 -1.51
C ASN A 63 8.49 -4.48 -1.18
N ILE A 64 8.14 -4.73 0.09
CA ILE A 64 7.36 -5.91 0.46
C ILE A 64 5.97 -5.85 -0.19
N LEU A 65 5.30 -4.70 -0.15
CA LEU A 65 3.99 -4.53 -0.78
C LEU A 65 4.06 -4.85 -2.28
N ASP A 66 5.03 -4.28 -3.00
CA ASP A 66 5.21 -4.48 -4.45
C ASP A 66 5.58 -5.94 -4.80
N THR A 67 6.50 -6.55 -4.05
CA THR A 67 6.94 -7.93 -4.32
C THR A 67 5.97 -9.00 -3.87
N SER A 68 5.04 -8.68 -2.96
CA SER A 68 4.03 -9.63 -2.49
C SER A 68 2.89 -9.83 -3.50
N PHE A 69 2.79 -8.98 -4.54
CA PHE A 69 1.87 -9.22 -5.65
C PHE A 69 2.31 -10.46 -6.44
N LEU A 70 1.65 -11.58 -6.17
CA LEU A 70 1.89 -12.85 -6.85
C LEU A 70 1.04 -13.03 -8.11
N ASP A 71 0.22 -12.04 -8.48
CA ASP A 71 -0.57 -12.10 -9.72
C ASP A 71 0.36 -12.06 -10.94
N PRO A 72 0.42 -13.14 -11.75
CA PRO A 72 1.26 -13.17 -12.95
C PRO A 72 0.96 -12.05 -13.93
N ALA A 73 -0.29 -11.57 -14.00
CA ALA A 73 -0.66 -10.45 -14.85
C ALA A 73 -0.05 -9.13 -14.36
N TYR A 74 -0.03 -8.89 -13.05
CA TYR A 74 0.66 -7.74 -12.45
C TYR A 74 2.17 -7.82 -12.70
N ILE A 75 2.80 -8.95 -12.40
CA ILE A 75 4.25 -9.17 -12.58
C ILE A 75 4.64 -8.95 -14.04
N HIS A 76 3.84 -9.47 -14.99
CA HIS A 76 4.08 -9.26 -16.41
C HIS A 76 3.91 -7.79 -16.82
N SER A 77 2.90 -7.10 -16.30
CA SER A 77 2.65 -5.68 -16.57
C SER A 77 3.80 -4.81 -16.07
N GLN A 78 4.33 -5.10 -14.88
CA GLN A 78 5.51 -4.45 -14.30
C GLN A 78 6.75 -4.68 -15.18
N LYS A 79 7.03 -5.93 -15.57
CA LYS A 79 8.16 -6.27 -16.46
C LYS A 79 8.06 -5.63 -17.84
N SER A 80 6.85 -5.50 -18.37
CA SER A 80 6.58 -4.82 -19.65
C SER A 80 6.45 -3.30 -19.52
N LYS A 81 6.59 -2.74 -18.31
CA LYS A 81 6.47 -1.31 -17.99
C LYS A 81 5.12 -0.69 -18.41
N THR A 82 4.08 -1.51 -18.44
CA THR A 82 2.70 -1.08 -18.75
C THR A 82 1.92 -0.66 -17.51
N ILE A 83 2.48 -0.89 -16.32
CA ILE A 83 2.03 -0.37 -15.04
C ILE A 83 3.23 0.26 -14.32
N GLY A 84 3.00 1.37 -13.64
CA GLY A 84 4.02 2.04 -12.83
C GLY A 84 4.33 1.28 -11.53
N PRO A 85 5.42 1.66 -10.84
CA PRO A 85 5.76 1.08 -9.55
C PRO A 85 4.68 1.38 -8.50
N LEU A 86 4.50 0.47 -7.55
CA LEU A 86 3.60 0.71 -6.43
C LEU A 86 4.05 1.92 -5.60
N GLU A 87 3.09 2.73 -5.17
CA GLU A 87 3.33 3.89 -4.32
C GLU A 87 2.74 3.68 -2.93
N LEU A 88 3.57 3.84 -1.89
CA LEU A 88 3.12 3.89 -0.51
C LEU A 88 3.00 5.34 -0.05
N ARG A 89 1.79 5.77 0.34
CA ARG A 89 1.51 7.11 0.89
C ARG A 89 1.14 7.03 2.36
N ILE A 90 1.81 7.82 3.19
CA ILE A 90 1.46 7.94 4.61
C ILE A 90 0.48 9.09 4.80
N VAL A 91 -0.63 8.81 5.48
CA VAL A 91 -1.63 9.81 5.85
C VAL A 91 -1.57 10.13 7.33
N LYS A 92 -2.08 11.30 7.71
CA LYS A 92 -2.11 11.74 9.12
C LYS A 92 -3.03 10.83 9.94
N ASN A 93 -2.70 10.63 11.21
CA ASN A 93 -3.57 9.94 12.15
C ASN A 93 -4.96 10.62 12.23
N GLY A 94 -6.01 9.81 12.27
CA GLY A 94 -7.41 10.20 12.20
C GLY A 94 -7.93 10.51 10.79
N THR A 95 -7.15 10.30 9.73
CA THR A 95 -7.60 10.59 8.35
C THR A 95 -8.77 9.71 7.96
N PHE A 96 -8.66 8.39 8.14
CA PHE A 96 -9.73 7.49 7.74
C PHE A 96 -10.98 7.62 8.63
N GLN A 97 -10.80 7.95 9.90
CA GLN A 97 -11.93 8.27 10.79
C GLN A 97 -12.72 9.48 10.28
N LYS A 98 -12.05 10.55 9.86
CA LYS A 98 -12.71 11.74 9.30
C LYS A 98 -13.46 11.44 8.00
N ILE A 99 -12.97 10.51 7.18
CA ILE A 99 -13.63 10.14 5.93
C ILE A 99 -14.85 9.25 6.22
N ARG A 100 -14.76 8.32 7.17
CA ARG A 100 -15.84 7.41 7.55
C ARG A 100 -16.98 8.12 8.30
N GLY A 101 -16.69 9.15 9.08
CA GLY A 101 -17.69 9.94 9.83
C GLY A 101 -18.42 11.02 9.02
N ARG A 102 -18.27 11.04 7.68
CA ARG A 102 -18.92 12.01 6.78
C ARG A 102 -20.13 11.43 6.02
N LEU A 103 -20.69 10.31 6.49
CA LEU A 103 -21.91 9.69 5.96
C LEU A 103 -23.05 9.84 6.96
#